data_AF-A0A8T5A207-F1
#
_entry.id   AF-A0A8T5A207-F1
#
_cell.length_a   1.000
_cell.length_b   1.000
_cell.length_c   1.000
_cell.angle_alpha   90.00
_cell.angle_beta   90.00
_cell.angle_gamma   90.00
#
_symmetry.space_group_name_H-M   'P 1'
#
loop_
_entity.id
_entity.type
_entity.pdbx_description
1 polymer ?
#
loop_
_entity_poly.entity_id
_entity_poly.type
_entity_poly.pdbx_seq_one_letter_code
_entity_poly.pdbx_strand_id
1 'polypeptide(L)'
;MAESQGKPLEEFVGEYILKRLNIDDSEAKSELHLELLEKYSREAEGFLAEEDCIQASEKAWGAASQIIKAVAARRGIELKSRKELHAYVVKLEKESGLFK
;
A
#
# COMPACT_ATOMS: atom_id res chain seq x y z
N MET A 1 9.85 15.07 -16.05
CA MET A 1 10.54 13.89 -15.51
C MET A 1 9.50 12.81 -15.42
N ALA A 2 9.63 11.73 -16.20
CA ALA A 2 8.70 10.62 -16.17
C ALA A 2 8.97 9.83 -14.89
N GLU A 3 8.11 10.00 -13.88
CA GLU A 3 8.13 9.21 -12.66
C GLU A 3 7.90 7.76 -13.05
N SER A 4 8.94 6.93 -13.06
CA SER A 4 8.73 5.49 -12.87
C SER A 4 7.89 5.37 -11.62
N GLN A 5 6.76 4.66 -11.66
CA GLN A 5 5.97 4.38 -10.46
C GLN A 5 6.94 3.97 -9.37
N GLY A 6 7.19 4.82 -8.37
CA GLY A 6 8.16 4.59 -7.29
C GLY A 6 7.62 3.52 -6.35
N LYS A 7 7.35 2.35 -6.93
CA LYS A 7 6.69 1.21 -6.35
C LYS A 7 7.82 0.33 -5.81
N PRO A 8 7.80 -0.05 -4.52
CA PRO A 8 8.80 -0.95 -3.97
C PRO A 8 8.91 -2.22 -4.81
N LEU A 9 10.12 -2.79 -4.90
CA LEU A 9 10.39 -3.98 -5.72
C LEU A 9 9.50 -5.15 -5.30
N GLU A 10 9.27 -5.31 -4.00
CA GLU A 10 8.45 -6.37 -3.43
C GLU A 10 7.00 -6.27 -3.85
N GLU A 11 6.47 -5.05 -3.92
CA GLU A 11 5.12 -4.81 -4.41
C GLU A 11 5.03 -5.16 -5.90
N PHE A 12 6.00 -4.71 -6.70
CA PHE A 12 6.03 -5.03 -8.12
C PHE A 12 6.13 -6.54 -8.39
N VAL A 13 6.99 -7.25 -7.66
CA VAL A 13 7.16 -8.70 -7.79
C VAL A 13 5.89 -9.44 -7.37
N GLY A 14 5.29 -9.07 -6.24
CA GLY A 14 4.05 -9.69 -5.76
C GLY A 14 2.91 -9.55 -6.76
N GLU A 15 2.67 -8.33 -7.27
CA GLU A 15 1.64 -8.08 -8.28
C GLU A 15 1.93 -8.83 -9.60
N TYR A 16 3.20 -8.87 -10.01
CA TYR A 16 3.59 -9.59 -11.21
C TYR A 16 3.34 -11.11 -11.08
N ILE A 17 3.62 -11.69 -9.91
CA ILE A 17 3.35 -13.12 -9.63
C ILE A 17 1.84 -13.39 -9.70
N LEU A 18 1.02 -12.60 -9.00
CA LEU A 18 -0.45 -12.77 -9.03
C LEU A 18 -0.99 -12.70 -10.46
N LYS A 19 -0.52 -11.71 -11.23
CA LYS A 19 -0.89 -11.54 -12.64
C LYS A 19 -0.46 -12.73 -13.49
N ARG A 20 0.76 -13.24 -13.32
CA ARG A 20 1.30 -14.36 -14.10
C ARG A 20 0.60 -15.69 -13.79
N LEU A 21 0.13 -15.86 -12.57
CA LEU A 21 -0.68 -17.02 -12.14
C LEU A 21 -2.17 -16.88 -12.48
N ASN A 22 -2.57 -15.78 -13.12
CA ASN A 22 -3.97 -15.46 -13.43
C ASN A 22 -4.87 -15.46 -12.17
N ILE A 23 -4.31 -15.04 -11.02
CA ILE A 23 -5.04 -14.86 -9.77
C ILE A 23 -5.62 -13.44 -9.80
N ASP A 24 -6.90 -13.34 -10.14
CA ASP A 24 -7.66 -12.09 -10.11
C ASP A 24 -8.48 -11.91 -8.82
N ASP A 25 -8.28 -12.82 -7.86
CA ASP A 25 -9.00 -12.84 -6.59
C ASP A 25 -8.71 -11.59 -5.74
N SER A 26 -9.78 -10.93 -5.30
CA SER A 26 -9.70 -9.70 -4.51
C SER A 26 -9.10 -9.93 -3.13
N GLU A 27 -9.28 -11.12 -2.54
CA GLU A 27 -8.73 -11.43 -1.23
C GLU A 27 -7.23 -11.66 -1.34
N ALA A 28 -6.76 -12.46 -2.30
CA ALA A 28 -5.34 -12.67 -2.55
C ALA A 28 -4.57 -11.36 -2.81
N LYS A 29 -5.16 -10.42 -3.56
CA LYS A 29 -4.58 -9.09 -3.75
C LYS A 29 -4.58 -8.27 -2.46
N SER A 30 -5.63 -8.38 -1.65
CA SER A 30 -5.69 -7.71 -0.35
C SER A 30 -4.64 -8.26 0.61
N GLU A 31 -4.49 -9.58 0.67
CA GLU A 31 -3.50 -10.29 1.47
C GLU A 31 -2.09 -9.87 1.12
N LEU A 32 -1.74 -9.79 -0.17
CA LEU A 32 -0.44 -9.25 -0.62
C LEU A 32 -0.16 -7.87 -0.01
N HIS A 33 -1.13 -6.97 -0.04
CA HIS A 33 -0.97 -5.63 0.54
C HIS A 33 -0.89 -5.67 2.08
N LEU A 34 -1.61 -6.57 2.75
CA LEU A 34 -1.52 -6.75 4.21
C LEU A 34 -0.15 -7.31 4.64
N GLU A 35 0.42 -8.25 3.89
CA GLU A 35 1.78 -8.76 4.14
C GLU A 35 2.83 -7.65 3.98
N LEU A 36 2.70 -6.82 2.95
CA LEU A 36 3.59 -5.67 2.74
C LEU A 36 3.41 -4.60 3.83
N LEU A 37 2.19 -4.37 4.29
CA LEU A 37 1.90 -3.50 5.43
C LEU A 37 2.66 -3.97 6.68
N GLU A 38 2.57 -5.26 7.00
CA GLU A 38 3.24 -5.84 8.17
C GLU A 38 4.76 -5.72 8.04
N LYS A 39 5.30 -6.06 6.87
CA LYS A 39 6.74 -5.94 6.58
C LYS A 39 7.22 -4.50 6.80
N TYR A 40 6.58 -3.52 6.16
CA TYR A 40 7.02 -2.12 6.24
C TYR A 40 6.81 -1.51 7.62
N SER A 41 5.78 -1.95 8.37
CA SER A 41 5.60 -1.52 9.76
C SER A 41 6.76 -1.99 10.65
N ARG A 42 7.17 -3.26 10.52
CA ARG A 42 8.32 -3.80 11.26
C ARG A 42 9.63 -3.12 10.87
N GLU A 43 9.85 -2.85 9.58
CA GLU A 43 11.02 -2.11 9.12
C GLU A 43 11.03 -0.66 9.64
N ALA A 44 9.88 0.01 9.65
CA ALA A 44 9.76 1.36 10.21
C ALA A 44 10.11 1.39 11.70
N GLU A 45 9.61 0.43 12.49
CA GLU A 45 9.96 0.27 13.90
C GLU A 45 11.46 0.01 14.11
N GLY A 46 12.08 -0.80 13.25
CA GLY A 46 13.51 -1.04 13.25
C GLY A 46 14.32 0.25 13.04
N PHE A 47 13.99 1.03 12.01
CA PHE A 47 14.67 2.31 11.75
C PHE A 47 14.41 3.35 12.85
N LEU A 48 13.22 3.36 13.46
CA LEU A 48 12.96 4.21 14.63
C LEU A 48 13.84 3.84 15.81
N ALA A 49 14.07 2.55 16.06
CA ALA A 49 14.95 2.08 17.12
C ALA A 49 16.44 2.45 16.87
N GLU A 50 16.83 2.60 15.60
CA GLU A 50 18.14 3.07 15.18
C GLU A 50 18.25 4.61 15.08
N GLU A 51 17.21 5.34 15.47
CA GLU A 51 17.11 6.81 15.35
C GLU A 51 17.22 7.35 13.90
N ASP A 52 17.02 6.48 12.89
CA ASP A 52 16.94 6.88 11.48
C ASP A 52 15.52 7.29 11.11
N CYS A 53 15.18 8.53 11.47
CA CYS A 53 13.87 9.12 11.18
C CYS A 53 13.53 9.19 9.68
N ILE A 54 14.53 9.29 8.79
CA ILE A 54 14.30 9.41 7.35
C ILE A 54 13.77 8.06 6.85
N GLN A 55 14.51 6.98 7.07
CA GLN A 55 14.09 5.65 6.64
C GLN A 55 12.83 5.18 7.35
N ALA A 56 12.68 5.47 8.65
CA ALA A 56 11.45 5.20 9.39
C ALA A 56 10.22 5.84 8.72
N SER A 57 10.32 7.13 8.34
CA SER A 57 9.21 7.84 7.70
C SER A 57 8.87 7.28 6.31
N GLU A 58 9.87 6.89 5.53
CA GLU A 58 9.67 6.26 4.21
C GLU A 58 8.95 4.92 4.34
N LYS A 59 9.35 4.09 5.31
CA LYS A 59 8.69 2.80 5.59
C LYS A 59 7.29 2.96 6.15
N ALA A 60 7.08 3.91 7.04
CA ALA A 60 5.75 4.24 7.57
C ALA A 60 4.80 4.71 6.46
N TRP A 61 5.26 5.54 5.52
CA TRP A 61 4.48 5.91 4.34
C TRP A 61 4.16 4.70 3.45
N GLY A 62 5.15 3.82 3.25
CA GLY A 62 4.97 2.54 2.56
C GLY A 62 3.83 1.73 3.18
N ALA A 63 3.90 1.46 4.49
CA ALA A 63 2.88 0.76 5.27
C ALA A 63 1.49 1.40 5.13
N ALA A 64 1.38 2.72 5.35
CA ALA A 64 0.12 3.45 5.21
C ALA A 64 -0.49 3.34 3.79
N SER A 65 0.34 3.35 2.76
CA SER A 65 -0.14 3.16 1.39
C SER A 65 -0.69 1.74 1.14
N GLN A 66 -0.09 0.73 1.77
CA GLN A 66 -0.50 -0.67 1.59
C GLN A 66 -1.86 -0.95 2.24
N ILE A 67 -2.15 -0.44 3.44
CA ILE A 67 -3.47 -0.66 4.05
C ILE A 67 -4.61 -0.06 3.20
N ILE A 68 -4.38 1.11 2.58
CA ILE A 68 -5.35 1.73 1.68
C ILE A 68 -5.56 0.85 0.44
N LYS A 69 -4.47 0.30 -0.13
CA LYS A 69 -4.55 -0.64 -1.27
C LYS A 69 -5.23 -1.96 -0.90
N ALA A 70 -5.00 -2.49 0.30
CA ALA A 70 -5.66 -3.69 0.79
C ALA A 70 -7.19 -3.51 0.84
N VAL A 71 -7.64 -2.36 1.36
CA VAL A 71 -9.07 -1.99 1.40
C VAL A 71 -9.63 -1.82 -0.02
N ALA A 72 -8.88 -1.18 -0.92
CA ALA A 72 -9.29 -1.02 -2.32
C ALA A 72 -9.39 -2.36 -3.05
N ALA A 73 -8.40 -3.25 -2.87
CA ALA A 73 -8.34 -4.58 -3.47
C ALA A 73 -9.54 -5.44 -3.06
N ARG A 74 -9.95 -5.42 -1.77
CA ARG A 74 -11.18 -6.07 -1.29
C ARG A 74 -12.44 -5.58 -1.99
N ARG A 75 -12.43 -4.37 -2.53
CA ARG A 75 -13.54 -3.80 -3.31
C ARG A 75 -13.35 -3.94 -4.83
N GLY A 76 -12.38 -4.75 -5.27
CA GLY A 76 -12.06 -4.94 -6.68
C GLY A 76 -11.42 -3.72 -7.36
N ILE A 77 -10.83 -2.80 -6.58
CA ILE A 77 -10.23 -1.56 -7.08
C ILE A 77 -8.71 -1.63 -6.96
N GLU A 78 -8.02 -1.43 -8.08
CA GLU A 78 -6.55 -1.37 -8.11
C GLU A 78 -6.10 0.10 -8.11
N LEU A 79 -5.20 0.48 -7.18
CA LEU A 79 -4.65 1.83 -7.09
C LEU A 79 -3.17 1.85 -7.54
N LYS A 80 -2.85 2.60 -8.59
CA LYS A 80 -1.53 2.57 -9.26
C LYS A 80 -0.69 3.81 -9.00
N SER A 81 -1.28 4.87 -8.46
CA SER A 81 -0.63 6.16 -8.28
C SER A 81 -0.94 6.82 -6.94
N ARG A 82 -0.06 7.74 -6.52
CA ARG A 82 -0.28 8.58 -5.33
C ARG A 82 -1.58 9.40 -5.43
N LYS A 83 -1.92 9.84 -6.64
CA LYS A 83 -3.16 10.59 -6.91
C LYS A 83 -4.40 9.72 -6.66
N GLU A 84 -4.38 8.47 -7.11
CA GLU A 84 -5.48 7.52 -6.88
C GLU A 84 -5.61 7.15 -5.41
N LEU A 85 -4.49 6.91 -4.71
CA LEU A 85 -4.47 6.72 -3.25
C LEU A 85 -5.16 7.87 -2.54
N HIS A 86 -4.76 9.12 -2.83
CA HIS A 86 -5.35 10.29 -2.20
C HIS A 86 -6.85 10.43 -2.50
N ALA A 87 -7.25 10.26 -3.77
CA ALA A 87 -8.66 10.29 -4.15
C ALA A 87 -9.48 9.20 -3.45
N TYR A 88 -8.89 8.02 -3.25
CA TYR A 88 -9.55 6.91 -2.57
C TYR A 88 -9.71 7.16 -1.07
N VAL A 89 -8.71 7.75 -0.40
CA VAL A 89 -8.83 8.16 1.01
C VAL A 89 -9.96 9.17 1.18
N VAL A 90 -10.04 10.20 0.34
CA VAL A 90 -11.14 11.19 0.37
C VAL A 90 -12.51 10.53 0.14
N LYS A 91 -12.57 9.49 -0.70
CA LYS A 91 -13.78 8.69 -0.87
C LYS A 91 -14.14 7.94 0.42
N LEU A 92 -13.20 7.24 1.04
CA LEU A 92 -13.41 6.52 2.30
C LEU A 92 -13.85 7.45 3.44
N GLU A 93 -13.29 8.66 3.50
CA GLU A 93 -13.66 9.69 4.47
C GLU A 93 -15.14 10.07 4.36
N LYS A 94 -15.60 10.33 3.13
CA LYS A 94 -17.01 10.65 2.85
C LYS A 94 -17.96 9.51 3.18
N GLU A 95 -17.52 8.27 2.98
CA GLU A 95 -18.31 7.07 3.29
C GLU A 95 -18.40 6.79 4.79
N SER A 96 -17.30 6.99 5.53
CA SER A 96 -17.21 6.67 6.96
C SER A 96 -17.84 7.74 7.86
N GLY A 97 -18.01 8.97 7.38
CA GLY A 97 -18.61 10.06 8.15
C GLY A 97 -17.75 10.52 9.34
N LEU A 98 -16.45 10.17 9.34
CA LEU A 98 -15.51 10.41 10.44
C LEU A 98 -15.17 11.90 10.69
N PHE A 99 -15.55 12.81 9.78
CA PHE A 99 -15.37 14.25 9.92
C PHE A 99 -16.69 14.99 9.63
N LYS A 100 -17.64 14.89 10.56
CA LYS A 100 -18.82 15.78 10.64
C LYS A 100 -18.71 16.68 11.86
#